data_AF-A0A3D5VCR0-F1
#
_entry.id   AF-A0A3D5VCR0-F1
#
_cell.length_a   1.000
_cell.length_b   1.000
_cell.length_c   1.000
_cell.angle_alpha   90.00
_cell.angle_beta   90.00
_cell.angle_gamma   90.00
#
_symmetry.space_group_name_H-M   'P 1'
#
loop_
_entity.id
_entity.type
_entity.pdbx_description
1 polymer ?
#
loop_
_entity_poly.entity_id
_entity_poly.type
_entity_poly.pdbx_seq_one_letter_code
_entity_poly.pdbx_strand_id
1 'polypeptide(L)' 'MKFYKPKNLTELFQISEKIAGKKYFLAGGTDINVQIKKKMITDEPIIYINHLEELQGIRETDESII' A
#
# COMPACT_ATOMS: atom_id res chain seq x y z
N MET A 1 -6.81 12.00 8.12
CA MET A 1 -6.12 10.97 7.30
C MET A 1 -5.29 11.61 6.18
N LYS A 2 -4.01 11.22 6.01
CA LYS A 2 -3.14 11.69 4.91
C LYS A 2 -2.98 10.60 3.85
N PHE A 3 -3.04 10.98 2.57
CA PHE A 3 -2.96 10.06 1.44
C PHE A 3 -1.66 10.24 0.67
N TYR A 4 -1.01 9.14 0.31
CA TYR A 4 0.25 9.09 -0.41
C TYR A 4 0.13 8.22 -1.66
N LYS A 5 0.68 8.70 -2.77
CA LYS A 5 0.77 7.95 -4.03
C LYS A 5 2.22 8.00 -4.55
N PRO A 6 3.09 7.08 -4.11
CA PRO A 6 4.48 7.01 -4.57
C PRO A 6 4.55 6.75 -6.07
N LYS A 7 5.55 7.27 -6.76
CA LYS A 7 5.74 7.07 -8.21
C LYS A 7 6.38 5.74 -8.56
N ASN A 8 7.15 5.16 -7.63
CA ASN A 8 7.90 3.92 -7.79
C ASN A 8 8.20 3.29 -6.42
N LEU A 9 8.82 2.10 -6.41
CA LEU A 9 9.18 1.39 -5.19
C LEU A 9 10.12 2.20 -4.27
N THR A 10 11.09 2.94 -4.82
CA THR A 10 12.02 3.75 -4.02
C THR A 10 11.27 4.81 -3.21
N GLU A 11 10.35 5.55 -3.85
CA GLU A 11 9.54 6.55 -3.17
C GLU A 11 8.58 5.91 -2.16
N LEU A 12 8.03 4.73 -2.47
CA LEU A 12 7.20 3.96 -1.54
C LEU A 12 7.96 3.66 -0.24
N PHE A 13 9.19 3.13 -0.35
CA PHE A 13 10.03 2.84 0.82
C PHE A 13 10.33 4.12 1.61
N GLN A 14 10.75 5.19 0.94
CA GLN A 14 11.04 6.47 1.61
C GLN A 14 9.82 7.06 2.33
N ILE A 15 8.62 7.00 1.74
CA ILE A 15 7.38 7.46 2.38
C ILE A 15 7.05 6.58 3.58
N SER A 16 7.15 5.26 3.42
CA SER A 16 6.86 4.30 4.48
C SER A 16 7.77 4.53 5.69
N GLU A 17 9.08 4.66 5.50
CA GLU A 17 10.05 4.87 6.58
C GLU A 17 9.83 6.19 7.32
N LYS A 18 9.40 7.24 6.62
CA LYS A 18 9.12 8.56 7.21
C LYS A 18 7.85 8.59 8.06
N ILE A 19 6.94 7.65 7.87
CA ILE A 19 5.70 7.58 8.64
C ILE A 19 5.96 6.77 9.92
N ALA A 20 6.08 7.48 11.03
CA ALA A 20 6.11 6.88 12.36
C ALA A 20 4.72 6.33 12.73
N GLY A 21 4.71 5.16 13.37
CA GLY A 21 3.48 4.54 13.86
C GLY A 21 2.66 3.83 12.77
N LYS A 22 1.35 3.77 13.01
CA LYS A 22 0.41 2.98 12.22
C LYS A 22 0.13 3.64 10.87
N LYS A 23 0.18 2.85 9.81
CA LYS A 23 -0.10 3.24 8.42
C LYS A 23 -0.69 2.05 7.69
N TYR A 24 -1.38 2.31 6.59
CA TYR A 24 -1.99 1.26 5.78
C TYR A 24 -1.60 1.38 4.32
N PHE A 25 -1.40 0.23 3.68
CA PHE A 25 -1.24 0.12 2.25
C PHE A 25 -2.59 -0.12 1.59
N LEU A 26 -2.96 0.73 0.66
CA LEU A 26 -4.16 0.59 -0.16
C LEU A 26 -3.78 -0.11 -1.47
N ALA A 27 -4.08 -1.41 -1.55
CA ALA A 27 -4.06 -2.20 -2.78
C ALA A 27 -5.44 -2.12 -3.48
N GLY A 28 -6.13 -3.25 -3.66
CA GLY A 28 -7.48 -3.30 -4.27
C GLY A 28 -8.60 -2.68 -3.42
N GLY A 29 -8.36 -2.45 -2.13
CA GLY A 29 -9.22 -1.61 -1.29
C GLY A 29 -10.46 -2.27 -0.67
N THR A 30 -10.79 -3.53 -1.01
CA THR A 30 -12.00 -4.20 -0.52
C THR A 30 -12.13 -4.21 1.00
N ASP A 31 -11.08 -4.63 1.72
CA ASP A 31 -11.09 -4.73 3.17
C ASP A 31 -10.95 -3.35 3.85
N ILE A 32 -9.91 -2.61 3.49
CA ILE A 32 -9.61 -1.30 4.10
C ILE A 32 -10.76 -0.29 3.94
N ASN A 33 -11.46 -0.28 2.80
CA ASN A 33 -12.60 0.62 2.59
C ASN A 33 -13.77 0.27 3.52
N VAL A 34 -13.98 -1.01 3.83
CA VAL A 34 -14.99 -1.44 4.80
C VAL A 34 -14.57 -1.00 6.21
N GLN A 35 -13.29 -1.13 6.57
CA GLN A 35 -12.78 -0.72 7.88
C GLN A 35 -12.87 0.81 8.08
N ILE A 36 -12.57 1.60 7.06
CA ILE A 36 -12.74 3.06 7.08
C ILE A 36 -14.22 3.42 7.27
N LYS A 37 -15.13 2.79 6.51
CA LYS A 37 -16.58 3.02 6.65
C LYS A 37 -17.11 2.67 8.04
N LYS A 38 -16.56 1.63 8.67
CA LYS A 38 -16.89 1.21 10.04
C LYS A 38 -16.17 2.02 11.12
N LYS A 39 -15.42 3.08 10.76
CA LYS A 39 -14.62 3.91 11.66
C LYS A 39 -13.58 3.13 12.48
N MET A 40 -13.12 1.99 11.95
CA MET A 40 -12.01 1.22 12.54
C MET A 40 -10.64 1.80 12.14
N ILE A 41 -10.61 2.48 11.00
CA ILE A 41 -9.48 3.30 10.51
C ILE A 41 -10.05 4.70 10.31
N THR A 42 -9.44 5.71 10.91
CA THR A 42 -10.02 7.06 10.90
C THR A 42 -9.02 8.12 10.48
N ASP A 43 -7.78 8.04 10.96
CA ASP A 43 -6.77 9.08 10.72
C ASP A 43 -5.39 8.58 10.32
N GLU A 44 -5.19 7.26 10.30
CA GLU A 44 -3.95 6.65 9.90
C GLU A 44 -3.59 6.95 8.44
N PRO A 45 -2.33 7.28 8.13
CA PRO A 45 -1.84 7.46 6.77
C PRO A 45 -2.15 6.29 5.85
N ILE A 46 -2.57 6.59 4.62
CA ILE A 46 -2.84 5.62 3.56
C ILE A 46 -1.82 5.80 2.44
N ILE A 47 -1.19 4.71 2.02
CA ILE A 47 -0.23 4.66 0.92
C ILE A 47 -0.81 3.79 -0.19
N TYR A 48 -1.18 4.39 -1.32
CA TYR A 48 -1.74 3.68 -2.47
C TYR A 48 -0.64 3.01 -3.28
N ILE A 49 -0.75 1.70 -3.47
CA ILE A 49 0.28 0.87 -4.11
C ILE A 49 -0.21 0.13 -5.36
N ASN A 50 -1.52 0.12 -5.63
CA ASN A 50 -2.10 -0.67 -6.71
C ASN A 50 -1.68 -0.20 -8.12
N HIS A 51 -1.12 1.00 -8.27
CA HIS A 51 -0.61 1.49 -9.55
C HIS A 51 0.87 1.15 -9.81
N LEU A 52 1.58 0.58 -8.84
CA LEU A 52 2.99 0.22 -9.00
C LEU A 52 3.07 -1.08 -9.81
N GLU A 53 3.58 -0.99 -11.03
CA GLU A 53 3.64 -2.12 -11.97
C GLU A 53 4.56 -3.23 -11.45
N GLU A 54 5.58 -2.87 -10.67
CA GLU A 54 6.50 -3.83 -10.05
C GLU A 54 5.83 -4.75 -9.03
N LEU A 55 4.65 -4.36 -8.52
CA LEU A 55 3.83 -5.15 -7.59
C LEU A 55 2.70 -5.91 -8.28
N GLN A 56 2.71 -5.95 -9.62
CA GLN A 56 1.68 -6.57 -10.44
C GLN A 56 2.26 -7.70 -11.30
N GLY A 57 1.39 -8.63 -11.65
CA GLY A 57 1.72 -9.77 -12.49
C GLY A 57 2.20 -10.98 -11.70
N ILE A 58 2.46 -12.06 -12.44
CA ILE A 58 2.99 -13.33 -11.95
C ILE A 58 4.29 -13.58 -12.72
N ARG A 59 5.36 -13.95 -12.03
CA ARG A 59 6.66 -14.27 -12.62
C ARG A 59 7.12 -15.65 -12.16
N GLU A 60 7.54 -16.45 -13.11
CA GLU A 60 8.21 -17.72 -12.82
C GLU A 60 9.72 -17.49 -12.73
N THR A 61 10.31 -18.01 -11.68
CA THR A 61 11.75 -18.07 -11.44
C THR A 61 12.13 -19.53 -11.27
N ASP A 62 13.41 -19.87 -11.48
CA ASP A 62 13.89 -21.26 -11.41
C ASP A 62 13.55 -21.96 -10.08
N GLU A 63 13.28 -21.20 -9.02
CA GLU A 63 13.02 -21.68 -7.67
C GLU A 63 11.56 -21.50 -7.22
N SER A 64 10.77 -20.64 -7.86
CA SER A 64 9.40 -20.33 -7.42
C SER A 64 8.57 -19.55 -8.44
N ILE A 65 7.25 -19.65 -8.31
CA ILE A 65 6.29 -18.75 -8.97
C ILE A 65 5.89 -17.69 -7.94
N ILE A 66 6.09 -16.42 -8.28
CA ILE A 66 5.84 -15.24 -7.43
C ILE A 66 4.84 -14.31 -8.10
#